data_AF-A0A327KM07-F1
#
_entry.id   AF-A0A327KM07-F1
#
_cell.length_a   1.000
_cell.length_b   1.000
_cell.length_c   1.000
_cell.angle_alpha   90.00
_cell.angle_beta   90.00
_cell.angle_gamma   90.00
#
_symmetry.space_group_name_H-M   'P 1'
#
loop_
_entity.id
_entity.type
_entity.pdbx_description
1 polymer ?
#
loop_
_entity_poly.entity_id
_entity_poly.type
_entity_poly.pdbx_seq_one_letter_code
_entity_poly.pdbx_strand_id
1 'polypeptide(L)'
;MARLGPQAAGLSWEERGAGPAGQTGTVPARPEAWGDVVIARKDVPASYHLAVVVDDAAQGITEVVRGRDLFAATAIHRLLQALLGLPAPAYRHHGLILDAVGQKLSKSTRATGLRELRAAGATPADIRRLIEPTGAPAHP
;
A
#
# COMPACT_ATOMS: atom_id res chain seq x y z
N MET A 1 18.30 -19.42 3.30
CA MET A 1 16.86 -19.64 3.10
C MET A 1 16.22 -19.81 4.45
N ALA A 2 15.39 -18.86 4.89
CA ALA A 2 14.71 -18.93 6.17
C ALA A 2 13.27 -19.41 5.93
N ARG A 3 12.91 -20.58 6.47
CA ARG A 3 11.52 -21.06 6.44
C ARG A 3 10.67 -20.18 7.36
N LEU A 4 9.44 -19.88 6.94
CA LEU A 4 8.44 -19.25 7.78
C LEU A 4 8.18 -20.12 9.02
N GLY A 5 8.61 -19.64 10.18
CA GLY A 5 8.39 -20.31 11.46
C GLY A 5 6.94 -20.21 11.93
N PRO A 6 6.60 -20.80 13.09
CA PRO A 6 5.24 -20.76 13.67
C PRO A 6 4.68 -19.34 13.90
N GLN A 7 5.54 -18.31 13.90
CA GLN A 7 5.16 -16.89 13.98
C GLN A 7 4.34 -16.39 12.78
N ALA A 8 4.29 -17.14 11.68
CA ALA A 8 3.47 -16.80 10.51
C ALA A 8 1.99 -17.19 10.66
N ALA A 9 1.64 -18.01 11.66
CA ALA A 9 0.27 -18.50 11.84
C ALA A 9 -0.63 -17.45 12.50
N GLY A 10 -1.84 -17.26 11.95
CA GLY A 10 -2.88 -16.43 12.57
C GLY A 10 -2.65 -14.92 12.49
N LEU A 11 -1.70 -14.45 11.67
CA LEU A 11 -1.48 -13.03 11.44
C LEU A 11 -2.69 -12.41 10.72
N SER A 12 -2.99 -11.16 11.08
CA SER A 12 -4.03 -10.35 10.45
C SER A 12 -3.68 -8.88 10.51
N TRP A 13 -4.41 -8.06 9.77
CA TRP A 13 -4.38 -6.60 9.90
C TRP A 13 -5.80 -6.02 9.91
N GLU A 14 -5.92 -4.78 10.38
CA GLU A 14 -7.17 -4.01 10.32
C GLU A 14 -7.20 -3.18 9.03
N GLU A 15 -8.18 -3.43 8.16
CA GLU A 15 -8.45 -2.68 6.94
C GLU A 15 -9.63 -1.71 7.15
N ARG A 16 -9.34 -0.41 7.15
CA ARG A 16 -10.33 0.66 7.31
C ARG A 16 -10.88 1.19 6.00
N GLY A 17 -10.27 0.82 4.87
CA GLY A 17 -10.76 1.07 3.53
C GLY A 17 -11.47 -0.16 2.96
N ALA A 18 -11.16 -0.45 1.70
CA ALA A 18 -11.61 -1.66 1.04
C ALA A 18 -10.49 -2.21 0.15
N GLY A 19 -10.18 -3.49 0.33
CA GLY A 19 -9.24 -4.23 -0.50
C GLY A 19 -9.74 -4.45 -1.94
N PRO A 20 -8.91 -5.04 -2.82
CA PRO A 20 -9.25 -5.29 -4.21
C PRO A 20 -10.53 -6.12 -4.43
N ALA A 21 -10.85 -7.01 -3.49
CA ALA A 21 -12.07 -7.83 -3.50
C ALA A 21 -13.11 -7.34 -2.47
N GLY A 22 -13.02 -6.09 -2.02
CA GLY A 22 -13.93 -5.50 -1.03
C GLY A 22 -13.64 -5.88 0.42
N GLN A 23 -12.47 -6.44 0.73
CA GLN A 23 -12.10 -6.79 2.10
C GLN A 23 -12.06 -5.56 3.00
N THR A 24 -12.63 -5.65 4.21
CA THR A 24 -12.63 -4.60 5.24
C THR A 24 -12.62 -5.23 6.64
N GLY A 25 -12.28 -4.46 7.67
CA GLY A 25 -12.14 -4.95 9.04
C GLY A 25 -10.92 -5.85 9.20
N THR A 26 -11.04 -6.94 9.95
CA THR A 26 -9.92 -7.87 10.17
C THR A 26 -9.68 -8.73 8.94
N VAL A 27 -8.53 -8.54 8.28
CA VAL A 27 -8.12 -9.33 7.11
C VAL A 27 -6.98 -10.27 7.48
N PRO A 28 -7.07 -11.59 7.18
CA PRO A 28 -6.00 -12.53 7.47
C PRO A 28 -4.78 -12.28 6.56
N ALA A 29 -3.59 -12.24 7.16
CA ALA A 29 -2.31 -12.21 6.48
C ALA A 29 -1.90 -13.63 6.06
N ARG A 30 -1.63 -13.77 4.77
CA ARG A 30 -1.16 -15.01 4.13
C ARG A 30 0.22 -14.79 3.51
N PRO A 31 1.28 -14.56 4.32
CA PRO A 31 2.62 -14.31 3.79
C PRO A 31 3.16 -15.50 3.00
N GLU A 32 2.70 -16.73 3.27
CA GLU A 32 3.07 -17.95 2.55
C GLU A 32 2.74 -17.89 1.05
N ALA A 33 1.77 -17.07 0.64
CA ALA A 33 1.40 -16.89 -0.76
C ALA A 33 2.52 -16.24 -1.61
N TRP A 34 3.51 -15.61 -0.97
CA TRP A 34 4.62 -14.93 -1.62
C TRP A 34 5.90 -15.78 -1.74
N GLY A 35 5.97 -16.91 -1.02
CA GLY A 35 7.21 -17.67 -0.87
C GLY A 35 8.32 -16.89 -0.18
N ASP A 36 9.58 -17.14 -0.58
CA ASP A 36 10.76 -16.50 0.01
C ASP A 36 10.92 -15.07 -0.53
N VAL A 37 10.63 -14.07 0.30
CA VAL A 37 10.82 -12.66 -0.04
C VAL A 37 12.24 -12.21 0.26
N VAL A 38 12.88 -11.56 -0.73
CA VAL A 38 14.21 -10.97 -0.56
C VAL A 38 14.11 -9.73 0.35
N ILE A 39 14.77 -9.78 1.51
CA ILE A 39 14.80 -8.68 2.49
C ILE A 39 16.02 -7.77 2.38
N ALA A 40 17.12 -8.27 1.80
CA ALA A 40 18.33 -7.51 1.52
C ALA A 40 19.13 -8.19 0.40
N ARG A 41 19.96 -7.43 -0.33
CA ARG A 41 20.93 -7.94 -1.31
C ARG A 41 22.28 -7.28 -1.06
N LYS A 42 23.35 -7.90 -1.59
CA LYS A 42 24.72 -7.38 -1.45
C LYS A 42 24.84 -5.88 -1.77
N ASP A 43 24.17 -5.43 -2.83
CA ASP A 43 24.25 -4.05 -3.30
C ASP A 43 23.06 -3.17 -2.88
N VAL A 44 22.07 -3.75 -2.21
CA VAL A 44 20.86 -3.04 -1.75
C VAL A 44 20.58 -3.44 -0.31
N PRO A 45 20.92 -2.57 0.68
CA PRO A 45 20.99 -2.96 2.08
C PRO A 45 19.63 -3.32 2.68
N ALA A 46 18.52 -2.83 2.10
CA ALA A 46 17.17 -3.19 2.52
C ALA A 46 16.21 -3.26 1.33
N SER A 47 15.34 -4.27 1.31
CA SER A 47 14.19 -4.28 0.42
C SER A 47 13.15 -3.26 0.89
N TYR A 48 12.28 -2.84 -0.02
CA TYR A 48 11.15 -1.96 0.29
C TYR A 48 10.35 -2.45 1.50
N HIS A 49 10.07 -3.75 1.59
CA HIS A 49 9.27 -4.32 2.69
C HIS A 49 9.93 -4.16 4.05
N LEU A 50 11.25 -4.34 4.12
CA LEU A 50 12.00 -4.17 5.36
C LEU A 50 12.09 -2.69 5.75
N ALA A 51 12.43 -1.82 4.80
CA ALA A 51 12.56 -0.38 5.03
C ALA A 51 11.25 0.22 5.57
N VAL A 52 10.13 -0.01 4.87
CA VAL A 52 8.83 0.55 5.29
C VAL A 52 8.43 0.10 6.68
N VAL A 53 8.58 -1.19 7.00
CA VAL A 53 8.17 -1.71 8.32
C VAL A 53 8.99 -1.09 9.45
N VAL A 54 10.29 -0.91 9.25
CA VAL A 54 11.18 -0.32 10.25
C VAL A 54 10.90 1.18 10.40
N ASP A 55 10.77 1.90 9.28
CA ASP A 55 10.55 3.35 9.28
C ASP A 55 9.18 3.71 9.88
N ASP A 56 8.11 3.01 9.49
CA ASP A 56 6.76 3.21 10.05
C ASP A 56 6.76 3.04 11.58
N ALA A 57 7.45 2.01 12.08
CA ALA A 57 7.55 1.74 13.51
C ALA A 57 8.39 2.81 14.23
N ALA A 58 9.53 3.20 13.65
CA ALA A 58 10.41 4.23 14.21
C ALA A 58 9.73 5.61 14.27
N GLN A 59 8.84 5.90 13.31
CA GLN A 59 8.07 7.14 13.25
C GLN A 59 6.75 7.10 14.03
N GLY A 60 6.39 5.95 14.61
CA GLY A 60 5.14 5.79 15.37
C GLY A 60 3.88 5.87 14.52
N ILE A 61 3.94 5.42 13.26
CA ILE A 61 2.78 5.42 12.36
C ILE A 61 1.71 4.46 12.87
N THR A 62 0.48 4.96 13.00
CA THR A 62 -0.69 4.22 13.50
C THR A 62 -1.70 3.84 12.41
N GLU A 63 -1.75 4.58 11.30
CA GLU A 63 -2.57 4.28 10.12
C GLU A 63 -1.77 4.52 8.83
N VAL A 64 -1.70 3.49 7.98
CA VAL A 64 -1.03 3.53 6.68
C VAL A 64 -2.06 3.65 5.57
N VAL A 65 -2.06 4.79 4.87
CA VAL A 65 -2.91 5.03 3.69
C VAL A 65 -2.11 4.86 2.42
N ARG A 66 -2.47 3.89 1.57
CA ARG A 66 -1.73 3.58 0.33
C ARG A 66 -2.61 2.99 -0.76
N GLY A 67 -2.11 2.90 -1.98
CA GLY A 67 -2.87 2.36 -3.12
C GLY A 67 -3.21 0.89 -2.97
N ARG A 68 -4.38 0.47 -3.50
CA ARG A 68 -4.83 -0.94 -3.52
C ARG A 68 -3.87 -1.91 -4.21
N ASP A 69 -2.96 -1.43 -5.05
CA ASP A 69 -1.90 -2.24 -5.64
C ASP A 69 -0.91 -2.79 -4.60
N LEU A 70 -0.79 -2.15 -3.44
CA LEU A 70 0.05 -2.60 -2.34
C LEU A 70 -0.70 -3.48 -1.31
N PHE A 71 -1.98 -3.80 -1.55
CA PHE A 71 -2.81 -4.56 -0.61
C PHE A 71 -2.19 -5.91 -0.24
N ALA A 72 -1.77 -6.70 -1.23
CA ALA A 72 -1.21 -8.02 -1.00
C ALA A 72 0.15 -7.97 -0.26
N ALA A 73 0.93 -6.89 -0.43
CA ALA A 73 2.19 -6.69 0.26
C ALA A 73 2.02 -6.52 1.78
N THR A 74 0.82 -6.15 2.24
CA THR A 74 0.48 -6.06 3.67
C THR A 74 0.74 -7.37 4.41
N ALA A 75 0.53 -8.52 3.77
CA ALA A 75 0.81 -9.82 4.39
C ALA A 75 2.29 -9.98 4.77
N ILE A 76 3.21 -9.52 3.91
CA ILE A 76 4.65 -9.51 4.18
C ILE A 76 5.00 -8.51 5.27
N HIS A 77 4.39 -7.33 5.25
CA HIS A 77 4.65 -6.30 6.26
C HIS A 77 4.21 -6.78 7.65
N ARG A 78 3.04 -7.45 7.72
CA ARG A 78 2.54 -8.06 8.97
C ARG A 78 3.47 -9.15 9.51
N LEU A 79 3.99 -10.00 8.63
CA LEU A 79 4.99 -10.99 9.01
C LEU A 79 6.25 -10.35 9.56
N LEU A 80 6.83 -9.37 8.85
CA LEU A 80 8.04 -8.68 9.29
C LEU A 80 7.84 -7.97 10.62
N GLN A 81 6.70 -7.29 10.81
CA GLN A 81 6.33 -6.66 12.07
C GLN A 81 6.28 -7.67 13.21
N ALA A 82 5.65 -8.84 12.99
CA ALA A 82 5.59 -9.90 14.00
C ALA A 82 6.98 -10.47 14.34
N LEU A 83 7.81 -10.72 13.33
CA LEU A 83 9.17 -11.27 13.52
C LEU A 83 10.11 -10.29 14.23
N LEU A 84 9.94 -8.98 14.00
CA LEU A 84 10.77 -7.93 14.59
C LEU A 84 10.19 -7.37 15.90
N GLY A 85 9.03 -7.86 16.35
CA GLY A 85 8.35 -7.35 17.55
C GLY A 85 7.85 -5.89 17.41
N LEU A 86 7.54 -5.47 16.19
CA LEU A 86 7.10 -4.11 15.86
C LEU A 86 5.56 -4.00 15.87
N PRO A 87 5.01 -2.81 16.18
CA PRO A 87 3.57 -2.59 16.17
C PRO A 87 2.96 -2.79 14.77
N ALA A 88 1.68 -3.18 14.75
CA ALA A 88 0.89 -3.28 13.54
C ALA A 88 -0.01 -2.03 13.41
N PRO A 89 0.17 -1.18 12.38
CA PRO A 89 -0.75 -0.08 12.13
C PRO A 89 -2.06 -0.61 11.55
N ALA A 90 -3.10 0.22 11.59
CA ALA A 90 -4.27 0.05 10.73
C ALA A 90 -3.88 0.39 9.27
N TYR A 91 -4.58 -0.18 8.30
CA TYR A 91 -4.35 0.07 6.89
C TYR A 91 -5.60 0.62 6.23
N ARG A 92 -5.43 1.51 5.26
CA ARG A 92 -6.49 1.98 4.37
C ARG A 92 -5.99 1.93 2.94
N HIS A 93 -6.50 0.97 2.18
CA HIS A 93 -6.16 0.85 0.77
C HIS A 93 -7.12 1.64 -0.11
N HIS A 94 -6.62 2.72 -0.72
CA HIS A 94 -7.42 3.60 -1.58
C HIS A 94 -7.43 3.14 -3.04
N GLY A 95 -8.50 3.51 -3.76
CA GLY A 95 -8.64 3.26 -5.20
C GLY A 95 -7.48 3.84 -6.01
N LEU A 96 -7.17 3.20 -7.13
CA LEU A 96 -6.18 3.70 -8.07
C LEU A 96 -6.82 4.75 -8.98
N ILE A 97 -6.05 5.76 -9.36
CA ILE A 97 -6.50 6.74 -10.35
C ILE A 97 -6.41 6.08 -11.73
N LEU A 98 -7.53 6.08 -12.43
CA LEU A 98 -7.67 5.50 -13.76
C LEU A 98 -7.77 6.60 -14.81
N ASP A 99 -7.38 6.30 -16.04
CA ASP A 99 -7.65 7.15 -17.19
C ASP A 99 -9.10 6.99 -17.69
N ALA A 100 -9.44 7.74 -18.74
CA ALA A 100 -10.77 7.72 -19.36
C ALA A 100 -11.19 6.35 -19.93
N VAL A 101 -10.24 5.44 -20.15
CA VAL A 101 -10.48 4.06 -20.62
C VAL A 101 -10.33 3.02 -19.50
N GLY A 102 -10.27 3.48 -18.24
CA GLY A 102 -10.23 2.62 -17.05
C GLY A 102 -8.86 1.99 -16.77
N GLN A 103 -7.80 2.41 -17.47
CA GLN A 103 -6.44 1.92 -17.23
C GLN A 103 -5.78 2.70 -16.10
N LYS A 104 -4.98 2.01 -15.27
CA LYS A 104 -4.22 2.65 -14.19
C LYS A 104 -3.28 3.71 -14.79
N LEU A 105 -3.41 4.96 -14.32
CA LEU A 105 -2.42 5.99 -14.63
C LEU A 105 -1.07 5.59 -14.04
N SER A 106 -0.03 5.57 -14.87
CA SER A 106 1.30 5.17 -14.46
C SER A 106 2.36 5.93 -15.25
N LYS A 107 3.57 6.04 -14.68
CA LYS A 107 4.71 6.63 -15.39
C LYS A 107 5.04 5.86 -16.68
N SER A 108 4.82 4.54 -16.71
CA SER A 108 5.07 3.69 -17.88
C SER A 108 4.05 3.91 -19.00
N THR A 109 2.82 4.32 -18.69
CA THR A 109 1.81 4.70 -19.70
C THR A 109 1.99 6.12 -20.22
N ARG A 110 3.08 6.82 -19.83
CA ARG A 110 3.32 8.25 -20.12
C ARG A 110 2.12 9.13 -19.75
N ALA A 111 1.41 8.74 -18.69
CA ALA A 111 0.34 9.55 -18.13
C ALA A 111 0.88 10.95 -17.81
N THR A 112 0.11 11.98 -18.17
CA THR A 112 0.48 13.37 -17.92
C THR A 112 0.77 13.58 -16.44
N GLY A 113 2.00 14.01 -16.12
CA GLY A 113 2.40 14.23 -14.75
C GLY A 113 1.88 15.56 -14.20
N LEU A 114 1.97 15.73 -12.88
CA LEU A 114 1.59 16.97 -12.20
C LEU A 114 2.42 18.18 -12.69
N ARG A 115 3.65 17.96 -13.16
CA ARG A 115 4.52 19.02 -13.69
C ARG A 115 3.95 19.55 -15.00
N GLU A 116 3.58 18.66 -15.91
CA GLU A 116 3.01 18.99 -17.21
C GLU A 116 1.65 19.65 -17.06
N LEU A 117 0.79 19.13 -16.17
CA LEU A 117 -0.51 19.73 -15.85
C LEU A 117 -0.35 21.15 -15.31
N ARG A 118 0.61 21.37 -14.41
CA ARG A 118 0.92 22.70 -13.88
C ARG A 118 1.42 23.64 -14.97
N ALA A 119 2.30 23.18 -15.86
CA ALA A 119 2.80 23.98 -16.97
C ALA A 119 1.68 24.37 -17.96
N ALA A 120 0.66 23.52 -18.10
CA ALA A 120 -0.55 23.79 -18.87
C ALA A 120 -1.58 24.68 -18.16
N GLY A 121 -1.28 25.18 -16.95
CA GLY A 121 -2.16 26.09 -16.20
C GLY A 121 -3.19 25.42 -15.30
N ALA A 122 -3.14 24.09 -15.10
CA ALA A 122 -4.06 23.40 -14.21
C ALA A 122 -3.88 23.85 -12.75
N THR A 123 -5.00 24.19 -12.09
CA THR A 123 -5.02 24.54 -10.67
C THR A 123 -5.17 23.29 -9.79
N PRO A 124 -4.82 23.36 -8.49
CA PRO A 124 -5.11 22.26 -7.56
C PRO A 124 -6.59 21.85 -7.51
N ALA A 125 -7.52 22.79 -7.73
CA ALA A 125 -8.95 22.51 -7.79
C ALA A 125 -9.31 21.69 -9.04
N ASP A 126 -8.66 21.96 -10.18
CA ASP A 126 -8.81 21.16 -11.39
C ASP A 126 -8.33 19.72 -11.15
N ILE A 127 -7.15 19.56 -10.52
CA ILE A 127 -6.61 18.25 -10.21
C ILE A 127 -7.53 17.46 -9.28
N ARG A 128 -8.08 18.09 -8.25
CA ARG A 128 -9.05 17.43 -7.34
C ARG A 128 -10.29 16.96 -8.09
N ARG A 129 -10.87 17.78 -8.96
CA ARG A 129 -12.02 17.39 -9.80
C ARG A 129 -11.70 16.23 -10.73
N LEU A 130 -10.46 16.13 -11.22
CA LEU A 130 -10.04 15.02 -12.08
C LEU A 130 -9.93 13.68 -11.34
N ILE A 131 -9.74 13.69 -10.02
CA ILE A 131 -9.52 12.48 -9.20
C ILE A 131 -10.66 12.20 -8.23
N GLU A 132 -11.64 13.09 -8.13
CA GLU A 132 -12.86 12.85 -7.36
C GLU A 132 -13.61 11.67 -7.99
N PRO A 133 -13.94 10.63 -7.21
CA PRO A 133 -14.74 9.54 -7.72
C PRO A 133 -16.11 10.09 -8.11
N THR A 134 -16.54 9.89 -9.35
CA THR A 134 -17.93 10.14 -9.76
C THR A 134 -18.84 9.23 -8.90
N GLY A 135 -19.34 9.76 -7.77
CA GLY A 135 -20.31 9.08 -6.90
C GLY A 135 -19.84 8.58 -5.52
N ALA A 136 -18.69 8.98 -4.98
CA ALA A 136 -18.39 8.70 -3.57
C ALA A 136 -18.97 9.81 -2.65
N PRO A 137 -19.72 9.49 -1.58
CA PRO A 137 -20.14 10.50 -0.62
C PRO A 137 -18.91 11.09 0.06
N ALA A 138 -18.91 12.41 0.24
CA ALA A 138 -17.91 13.11 1.04
C ALA A 138 -17.80 12.44 2.41
N HIS A 139 -16.59 12.06 2.80
CA HIS A 139 -16.36 11.63 4.18
C HIS A 139 -16.65 12.80 5.13
N PRO A 140 -17.34 12.55 6.27
CA PRO A 140 -17.68 13.57 7.25
C PRO A 140 -16.44 14.18 7.92
#